data_AF-A0AAX3VVU7-F1
#
_entry.id   AF-A0AAX3VVU7-F1
#
_cell.length_a   1.000
_cell.length_b   1.000
_cell.length_c   1.000
_cell.angle_alpha   90.00
_cell.angle_beta   90.00
_cell.angle_gamma   90.00
#
_symmetry.space_group_name_H-M   'P 1'
#
loop_
_entity.id
_entity.type
_entity.pdbx_description
1 polymer ?
#
loop_
_entity_poly.entity_id
_entity_poly.type
_entity_poly.pdbx_seq_one_letter_code
_entity_poly.pdbx_strand_id
1 'polypeptide(L)'
;MPLIQCPDCKKDISDSAPSCPHCGRPNTAAEIVQQPIDQSQAGPRKVSIPLMVGIILIPFISSWFTLRKGYSTKARVISLGWLALTLIIGFSGESGGQKTAPATTAAEQVDKQDKPAGFVRVIGEAKPYTIISGDMKTKARKETFFVAAPLAETKGDRAATARKAASDIFEKTGIPVVTVFVEHDKLFAGKGSNLAKATYFSDACNFSGSDCNGIVWDVAASNVTVTEKEWGVYRDWIKNRSRYLDKQGNLNEDKLSAFLAKKYGVTSDDIMLPAPGIDYVGVNPYVSEQDKQAEKDKAFAKKAVIEARVKRVKAQFSPWDGSHRTLESAIQKSMNDPESYEHVETTYRDLGDSLIVSTTFRGKNGFGGVVKNTVVAQVDLDGNIMEIISE
;
A
#
# COMPACT_ATOMS: atom_id res chain seq x y z
N MET A 1 -16.80 -37.78 -30.63
CA MET A 1 -17.42 -37.05 -29.49
C MET A 1 -17.04 -37.78 -28.23
N PRO A 2 -16.43 -37.12 -27.24
CA PRO A 2 -16.20 -37.69 -25.91
C PRO A 2 -17.52 -38.17 -25.29
N LEU A 3 -17.49 -39.34 -24.66
CA LEU A 3 -18.58 -39.79 -23.80
C LEU A 3 -18.31 -39.29 -22.38
N ILE A 4 -19.31 -38.68 -21.78
CA ILE A 4 -19.32 -38.24 -20.39
C ILE A 4 -20.36 -39.03 -19.60
N GLN A 5 -20.11 -39.32 -18.32
CA GLN A 5 -21.13 -39.93 -17.48
C GLN A 5 -22.17 -38.90 -17.02
N CYS A 6 -23.46 -39.21 -17.22
CA CYS A 6 -24.53 -38.41 -16.67
C CYS A 6 -24.47 -38.43 -15.13
N PRO A 7 -24.49 -37.27 -14.44
CA PRO A 7 -24.33 -37.25 -12.99
C PRO A 7 -25.51 -37.86 -12.22
N ASP A 8 -26.71 -37.89 -12.82
CA ASP A 8 -27.89 -38.45 -12.14
C ASP A 8 -28.00 -39.96 -12.35
N CYS A 9 -27.98 -40.42 -13.60
CA CYS A 9 -28.21 -41.84 -13.91
C CYS A 9 -26.93 -42.65 -14.15
N LYS A 10 -25.75 -42.02 -14.11
CA LYS A 10 -24.41 -42.62 -14.26
C LYS A 10 -24.18 -43.41 -15.56
N LYS A 11 -25.03 -43.22 -16.55
CA LYS A 11 -24.87 -43.81 -17.89
C LYS A 11 -24.07 -42.88 -18.77
N ASP A 12 -23.29 -43.45 -19.67
CA ASP A 12 -22.49 -42.70 -20.63
C ASP A 12 -23.39 -42.02 -21.66
N ILE A 13 -23.17 -40.72 -21.86
CA ILE A 13 -23.88 -39.88 -22.82
C ILE A 13 -22.88 -39.06 -23.61
N SER A 14 -23.26 -38.68 -24.84
CA SER A 14 -22.45 -37.74 -25.62
C SER A 14 -22.41 -36.38 -24.93
N ASP A 15 -21.23 -35.77 -24.86
CA ASP A 15 -21.04 -34.39 -24.37
C ASP A 15 -21.81 -33.34 -25.17
N SER A 16 -22.22 -33.69 -26.38
CA SER A 16 -22.96 -32.84 -27.31
C SER A 16 -24.48 -33.02 -27.22
N ALA A 17 -24.98 -33.97 -26.41
CA ALA A 17 -26.42 -34.20 -26.27
C ALA A 17 -27.07 -33.11 -25.40
N PRO A 18 -28.17 -32.46 -25.83
CA PRO A 18 -28.81 -31.37 -25.08
C PRO A 18 -29.48 -31.84 -23.78
N SER A 19 -29.86 -33.12 -23.70
CA SER A 19 -30.32 -33.77 -22.47
C SER A 19 -29.93 -35.24 -22.47
N CYS A 20 -29.84 -35.83 -21.27
CA CYS A 20 -29.59 -37.24 -21.09
C CYS A 20 -30.77 -38.06 -21.62
N PRO A 21 -30.58 -38.96 -22.61
CA PRO A 21 -31.66 -39.78 -23.15
C PRO A 21 -32.27 -40.77 -22.14
N HIS A 22 -31.56 -41.06 -21.05
CA HIS A 22 -31.99 -42.05 -20.06
C HIS A 22 -32.79 -41.48 -18.90
N CYS A 23 -32.54 -40.23 -18.50
CA CYS A 23 -33.20 -39.62 -17.34
C CYS A 23 -33.79 -38.22 -17.62
N GLY A 24 -33.57 -37.67 -18.82
CA GLY A 24 -34.11 -36.36 -19.21
C GLY A 24 -33.37 -35.16 -18.61
N ARG A 25 -32.31 -35.37 -17.82
CA ARG A 25 -31.50 -34.27 -17.26
C ARG A 25 -30.89 -33.43 -18.40
N PRO A 26 -31.14 -32.11 -18.47
CA PRO A 26 -30.48 -31.24 -19.46
C PRO A 26 -28.97 -31.21 -19.20
N ASN A 27 -28.18 -31.26 -20.27
CA ASN A 27 -26.72 -31.37 -20.20
C ASN A 27 -26.02 -30.01 -20.22
N THR A 28 -26.79 -28.92 -20.28
CA THR A 28 -26.29 -27.53 -20.27
C THR A 28 -26.26 -27.01 -18.84
N ALA A 29 -25.07 -26.64 -18.35
CA ALA A 29 -24.95 -25.77 -17.19
C ALA A 29 -25.76 -24.50 -17.48
N ALA A 30 -26.58 -24.04 -16.53
CA ALA A 30 -27.44 -22.87 -16.70
C ALA A 30 -26.60 -21.63 -17.00
N GLU A 31 -26.37 -21.37 -18.28
CA GLU A 31 -25.71 -20.18 -18.78
C GLU A 31 -26.76 -19.11 -18.97
N ILE A 32 -26.45 -17.95 -18.38
CA ILE A 32 -27.17 -16.70 -18.49
C ILE A 32 -27.43 -16.43 -19.97
N VAL A 33 -28.70 -16.46 -20.37
CA VAL A 33 -29.14 -16.05 -21.70
C VAL A 33 -28.81 -14.56 -21.87
N GLN A 34 -27.70 -14.27 -22.54
CA GLN A 34 -27.45 -12.98 -23.16
C GLN A 34 -28.31 -12.91 -24.42
N GLN A 35 -29.48 -12.29 -24.31
CA GLN A 35 -30.20 -11.80 -25.49
C GLN A 35 -29.44 -10.58 -26.05
N PRO A 36 -29.30 -10.44 -27.38
CA PRO A 36 -28.89 -9.18 -27.98
C PRO A 36 -30.02 -8.18 -27.74
N ILE A 37 -29.79 -7.18 -26.89
CA ILE A 37 -30.77 -6.16 -26.58
C ILE A 37 -30.79 -5.17 -27.75
N ASP A 38 -31.84 -5.27 -28.56
CA ASP A 38 -32.25 -4.26 -29.53
C ASP A 38 -32.42 -2.90 -28.82
N GLN A 39 -31.54 -1.95 -29.17
CA GLN A 39 -31.54 -0.58 -28.63
C GLN A 39 -32.50 0.32 -29.39
N SER A 40 -33.75 -0.09 -29.53
CA SER A 40 -34.77 0.79 -30.05
C SER A 40 -36.09 0.52 -29.33
N GLN A 41 -36.62 1.59 -28.69
CA GLN A 41 -37.91 1.70 -27.99
C GLN A 41 -37.84 1.64 -26.45
N ALA A 42 -37.46 2.77 -25.83
CA ALA A 42 -37.84 3.07 -24.45
C ALA A 42 -38.18 4.56 -24.32
N GLY A 43 -39.44 4.88 -24.06
CA GLY A 43 -39.86 6.23 -23.66
C GLY A 43 -39.13 6.69 -22.39
N PRO A 44 -39.17 8.00 -22.06
CA PRO A 44 -38.44 8.56 -20.94
C PRO A 44 -38.80 7.82 -19.63
N ARG A 45 -37.79 7.30 -18.93
CA ARG A 45 -37.99 6.63 -17.64
C ARG A 45 -38.55 7.65 -16.64
N LYS A 46 -39.66 7.30 -15.99
CA LYS A 46 -40.25 8.09 -14.91
C LYS A 46 -39.30 8.06 -13.69
N VAL A 47 -39.19 9.19 -13.00
CA VAL A 47 -38.44 9.28 -11.75
C VAL A 47 -39.18 8.47 -10.70
N SER A 48 -38.51 7.50 -10.08
CA SER A 48 -39.12 6.66 -9.05
C SER A 48 -39.29 7.45 -7.75
N ILE A 49 -40.33 7.12 -6.97
CA ILE A 49 -40.61 7.73 -5.66
C ILE A 49 -39.37 7.75 -4.74
N PRO A 50 -38.59 6.65 -4.58
CA PRO A 50 -37.37 6.69 -3.75
C PRO A 50 -36.29 7.64 -4.29
N LEU A 51 -36.17 7.78 -5.61
CA LEU A 51 -35.24 8.74 -6.21
C LEU A 51 -35.70 10.18 -5.98
N MET A 52 -37.01 10.44 -5.99
CA MET A 52 -37.58 11.76 -5.69
C MET A 52 -37.30 12.18 -4.23
N VAL A 53 -37.48 11.26 -3.27
CA VAL A 53 -37.15 11.49 -1.85
C VAL A 53 -35.65 11.72 -1.68
N GLY A 54 -34.82 10.95 -2.38
CA GLY A 54 -33.36 11.11 -2.36
C GLY A 54 -32.88 12.46 -2.86
N ILE A 55 -33.54 13.06 -3.87
CA ILE A 55 -33.19 14.39 -4.39
C ILE A 55 -33.42 15.47 -3.33
N ILE A 56 -34.44 15.32 -2.48
CA ILE A 56 -34.74 16.28 -1.42
C ILE A 56 -33.78 16.15 -0.23
N LEU A 57 -33.56 14.93 0.26
CA LEU A 57 -32.80 14.69 1.50
C LEU A 57 -31.28 14.71 1.31
N ILE A 58 -30.78 14.21 0.17
CA ILE A 58 -29.34 14.06 -0.10
C ILE A 58 -29.08 14.48 -1.56
N PRO A 59 -29.21 15.78 -1.89
CA PRO A 59 -29.20 16.26 -3.26
C PRO A 59 -27.89 15.94 -3.99
N PHE A 60 -26.75 15.95 -3.30
CA PHE A 60 -25.41 15.70 -3.87
C PHE A 60 -25.26 14.32 -4.53
N ILE A 61 -25.75 13.27 -3.87
CA ILE A 61 -25.63 11.89 -4.36
C ILE A 61 -26.73 11.60 -5.39
N SER A 62 -27.94 12.08 -5.13
CA SER A 62 -29.12 11.75 -5.92
C SER A 62 -29.19 12.48 -7.26
N SER A 63 -28.65 13.71 -7.34
CA SER A 63 -28.60 14.47 -8.60
C SER A 63 -27.74 13.78 -9.65
N TRP A 64 -26.63 13.17 -9.23
CA TRP A 64 -25.77 12.36 -10.11
C TRP A 64 -26.55 11.20 -10.77
N PHE A 65 -27.48 10.58 -10.05
CA PHE A 65 -28.27 9.45 -10.57
C PHE A 65 -29.24 9.86 -11.69
N THR A 66 -29.72 11.12 -11.69
CA THR A 66 -30.59 11.66 -12.75
C THR A 66 -29.86 11.95 -14.07
N LEU A 67 -28.52 11.99 -14.06
CA LEU A 67 -27.69 12.18 -15.25
C LEU A 67 -27.54 10.90 -16.10
N ARG A 68 -27.95 9.73 -15.59
CA ARG A 68 -27.93 8.48 -16.38
C ARG A 68 -28.80 8.59 -17.64
N LYS A 69 -28.40 7.88 -18.69
CA LYS A 69 -29.16 7.81 -19.95
C LYS A 69 -30.56 7.24 -19.69
N GLY A 70 -31.61 7.93 -20.14
CA GLY A 70 -33.01 7.51 -20.02
C GLY A 70 -33.94 8.43 -19.22
N TYR A 71 -33.42 9.39 -18.45
CA TYR A 71 -34.24 10.40 -17.75
C TYR A 71 -34.48 11.66 -18.62
N SER A 72 -35.66 12.27 -18.49
CA SER A 72 -36.05 13.48 -19.24
C SER A 72 -35.20 14.70 -18.87
N THR A 73 -34.94 15.57 -19.85
CA THR A 73 -34.24 16.86 -19.65
C THR A 73 -34.88 17.71 -18.55
N LYS A 74 -36.22 17.68 -18.41
CA LYS A 74 -36.92 18.41 -17.34
C LYS A 74 -36.54 17.91 -15.95
N ALA A 75 -36.45 16.59 -15.77
CA ALA A 75 -36.08 15.98 -14.48
C ALA A 75 -34.64 16.33 -14.07
N ARG A 76 -33.73 16.44 -15.04
CA ARG A 76 -32.33 16.85 -14.81
C ARG A 76 -32.20 18.32 -14.41
N VAL A 77 -32.96 19.20 -15.06
CA VAL A 77 -32.95 20.63 -14.73
C VAL A 77 -33.51 20.86 -13.32
N ILE A 78 -34.56 20.15 -12.93
CA ILE A 78 -35.16 20.27 -11.59
C ILE A 78 -34.21 19.75 -10.50
N SER A 79 -33.58 18.59 -10.68
CA SER A 79 -32.66 18.01 -9.68
C SER A 79 -31.41 18.86 -9.48
N LEU A 80 -30.78 19.31 -10.58
CA LEU A 80 -29.60 20.17 -10.53
C LEU A 80 -29.93 21.58 -10.01
N GLY A 81 -31.12 22.11 -10.35
CA GLY A 81 -31.61 23.38 -9.82
C GLY A 81 -31.82 23.33 -8.30
N TRP A 82 -32.38 22.24 -7.78
CA TRP A 82 -32.53 22.03 -6.33
C TRP A 82 -31.17 21.87 -5.63
N LEU A 83 -30.23 21.12 -6.20
CA LEU A 83 -28.87 21.01 -5.67
C LEU A 83 -28.17 22.38 -5.61
N ALA A 84 -28.27 23.19 -6.68
CA ALA A 84 -27.70 24.53 -6.70
C ALA A 84 -28.34 25.44 -5.64
N LEU A 85 -29.66 25.37 -5.44
CA LEU A 85 -30.37 26.12 -4.40
C LEU A 85 -29.90 25.71 -2.99
N THR A 86 -29.77 24.40 -2.71
CA THR A 86 -29.29 23.92 -1.40
C THR A 86 -27.85 24.34 -1.10
N LEU A 87 -27.00 24.42 -2.14
CA LEU A 87 -25.65 24.96 -2.01
C LEU A 87 -25.67 26.47 -1.73
N ILE A 88 -26.53 27.22 -2.41
CA ILE A 88 -26.64 28.68 -2.19
C ILE A 88 -27.17 28.97 -0.78
N ILE A 89 -28.18 28.23 -0.29
CA ILE A 89 -28.71 28.40 1.08
C ILE A 89 -27.68 27.93 2.13
N GLY A 90 -26.96 26.84 1.87
CA GLY A 90 -25.92 26.31 2.77
C GLY A 90 -24.69 27.22 2.91
N PHE A 91 -24.44 28.11 1.93
CA PHE A 91 -23.37 29.11 1.97
C PHE A 91 -23.83 30.51 2.43
N SER A 92 -25.15 30.76 2.54
CA SER A 92 -25.72 32.04 3.01
C SER A 92 -26.36 31.97 4.41
N GLY A 93 -26.05 30.94 5.19
CA GLY A 93 -26.41 30.83 6.61
C GLY A 93 -25.49 31.69 7.48
N GLU A 94 -25.88 32.94 7.65
CA GLU A 94 -25.23 34.02 8.39
C GLU A 94 -24.92 33.68 9.86
N SER A 95 -23.69 34.01 10.25
CA SER A 95 -23.35 34.76 11.46
C SER A 95 -24.54 35.28 12.28
N GLY A 96 -24.62 34.92 13.56
CA GLY A 96 -25.48 35.64 14.49
C GLY A 96 -25.73 34.95 15.82
N GLY A 97 -25.30 35.61 16.91
CA GLY A 97 -26.03 35.51 18.18
C GLY A 97 -25.23 35.08 19.41
N GLN A 98 -24.38 35.97 19.91
CA GLN A 98 -24.15 36.09 21.35
C GLN A 98 -25.49 36.23 22.09
N LYS A 99 -25.66 35.49 23.17
CA LYS A 99 -26.50 35.88 24.30
C LYS A 99 -25.76 35.64 25.62
N THR A 100 -25.30 36.74 26.19
CA THR A 100 -25.22 37.04 27.64
C THR A 100 -26.61 36.78 28.29
N ALA A 101 -26.83 36.46 29.57
CA ALA A 101 -26.22 36.74 30.89
C ALA A 101 -26.87 35.74 31.91
N PRO A 102 -26.72 35.80 33.26
CA PRO A 102 -26.02 36.79 34.09
C PRO A 102 -25.04 36.22 35.12
N ALA A 103 -24.18 37.11 35.61
CA ALA A 103 -23.35 36.95 36.79
C ALA A 103 -24.12 37.33 38.05
N THR A 104 -23.96 36.54 39.12
CA THR A 104 -24.07 37.00 40.52
C THR A 104 -23.13 36.16 41.39
N THR A 105 -22.06 36.83 41.84
CA THR A 105 -21.46 36.82 43.19
C THR A 105 -21.07 35.49 43.85
N ALA A 106 -19.76 35.27 44.02
CA ALA A 106 -19.08 35.36 45.32
C ALA A 106 -17.62 34.91 45.17
N ALA A 107 -16.71 35.73 45.66
CA ALA A 107 -15.29 35.42 45.73
C ALA A 107 -15.02 34.42 46.86
N GLU A 108 -14.28 33.36 46.56
CA GLU A 108 -13.36 32.77 47.53
C GLU A 108 -12.16 32.19 46.79
N GLN A 109 -10.99 32.68 47.19
CA GLN A 109 -9.70 32.34 46.61
C GLN A 109 -9.23 30.99 47.14
N VAL A 110 -8.94 30.04 46.25
CA VAL A 110 -7.95 28.99 46.53
C VAL A 110 -7.16 28.69 45.26
N ASP A 111 -5.90 29.10 45.32
CA ASP A 111 -4.72 28.58 44.64
C ASP A 111 -4.86 27.16 44.05
N LYS A 112 -4.75 27.06 42.72
CA LYS A 112 -4.11 25.94 42.02
C LYS A 112 -3.89 26.28 40.56
N GLN A 113 -2.64 26.51 40.25
CA GLN A 113 -2.08 26.67 38.92
C GLN A 113 -2.11 25.31 38.21
N ASP A 114 -3.24 24.93 37.61
CA ASP A 114 -3.27 23.82 36.67
C ASP A 114 -2.72 24.29 35.31
N LYS A 115 -1.52 23.80 35.01
CA LYS A 115 -0.89 23.85 33.69
C LYS A 115 -1.90 23.40 32.62
N PRO A 116 -1.92 24.01 31.41
CA PRO A 116 -2.61 23.37 30.30
C PRO A 116 -1.96 22.00 30.07
N ALA A 117 -2.77 20.98 29.79
CA ALA A 117 -2.34 19.64 29.42
C ALA A 117 -1.38 19.72 28.22
N GLY A 118 -0.10 19.87 28.54
CA GLY A 118 0.98 20.06 27.58
C GLY A 118 1.21 18.76 26.82
N PHE A 119 1.60 18.90 25.56
CA PHE A 119 2.15 17.84 24.73
C PHE A 119 3.14 16.98 25.53
N VAL A 120 2.67 15.84 26.05
CA VAL A 120 3.54 14.90 26.76
C VAL A 120 4.29 14.09 25.72
N ARG A 121 5.61 14.18 25.77
CA ARG A 121 6.59 13.48 24.95
C ARG A 121 6.32 11.96 24.97
N VAL A 122 5.92 11.38 23.83
CA VAL A 122 5.83 9.90 23.62
C VAL A 122 6.85 9.43 22.57
N ILE A 123 7.98 10.11 22.47
CA ILE A 123 9.09 9.69 21.61
C ILE A 123 10.24 9.39 22.55
N GLY A 124 10.64 8.12 22.58
CA GLY A 124 11.80 7.65 23.31
C GLY A 124 13.07 8.03 22.56
N GLU A 125 14.12 7.27 22.74
CA GLU A 125 15.40 7.50 22.06
C GLU A 125 15.56 6.54 20.89
N ALA A 126 16.01 7.05 19.75
CA ALA A 126 16.34 6.21 18.62
C ALA A 126 17.50 5.29 19.00
N LYS A 127 17.33 3.99 18.80
CA LYS A 127 18.32 2.97 19.13
C LYS A 127 19.12 2.56 17.89
N PRO A 128 20.32 1.97 18.05
CA PRO A 128 21.07 1.43 16.93
C PRO A 128 20.24 0.42 16.15
N TYR A 129 20.30 0.50 14.82
CA TYR A 129 19.55 -0.37 13.94
C TYR A 129 20.40 -0.81 12.75
N THR A 130 19.98 -1.89 12.07
CA THR A 130 20.58 -2.33 10.80
C THR A 130 19.50 -2.44 9.72
N ILE A 131 19.78 -1.91 8.54
CA ILE A 131 18.89 -2.06 7.37
C ILE A 131 18.98 -3.51 6.87
N ILE A 132 17.84 -4.18 6.75
CA ILE A 132 17.74 -5.59 6.33
C ILE A 132 17.49 -5.67 4.82
N SER A 133 16.50 -4.93 4.33
CA SER A 133 16.14 -4.88 2.92
C SER A 133 15.28 -3.66 2.62
N GLY A 134 15.45 -3.09 1.43
CA GLY A 134 14.43 -2.32 0.71
C GLY A 134 13.87 -3.17 -0.42
N ASP A 135 12.60 -2.98 -0.80
CA ASP A 135 12.02 -3.75 -1.91
C ASP A 135 12.82 -3.52 -3.21
N MET A 136 13.24 -4.58 -3.93
CA MET A 136 14.05 -4.48 -5.16
C MET A 136 13.26 -3.97 -6.38
N LYS A 137 11.98 -3.64 -6.19
CA LYS A 137 11.03 -3.40 -7.27
C LYS A 137 10.35 -2.05 -7.11
N THR A 138 11.03 -0.94 -7.37
CA THR A 138 10.33 0.35 -7.34
C THR A 138 10.54 1.17 -8.61
N LYS A 139 9.43 1.38 -9.33
CA LYS A 139 9.22 2.50 -10.27
C LYS A 139 8.72 3.75 -9.52
N ALA A 140 8.89 3.82 -8.21
CA ALA A 140 7.94 4.53 -7.35
C ALA A 140 8.60 5.61 -6.49
N ARG A 141 7.86 6.71 -6.34
CA ARG A 141 8.07 7.79 -5.37
C ARG A 141 8.23 7.31 -3.92
N LYS A 142 7.85 6.06 -3.64
CA LYS A 142 7.82 5.46 -2.31
C LYS A 142 8.57 4.13 -2.28
N GLU A 143 9.25 3.86 -1.18
CA GLU A 143 9.88 2.56 -0.91
C GLU A 143 9.70 2.16 0.56
N THR A 144 9.64 0.86 0.78
CA THR A 144 9.52 0.25 2.11
C THR A 144 10.82 -0.44 2.49
N PHE A 145 11.27 -0.20 3.71
CA PHE A 145 12.46 -0.80 4.29
C PHE A 145 12.13 -1.51 5.59
N PHE A 146 12.86 -2.59 5.86
CA PHE A 146 12.87 -3.25 7.16
C PHE A 146 14.20 -2.98 7.86
N VAL A 147 14.14 -2.64 9.14
CA VAL A 147 15.32 -2.47 9.98
C VAL A 147 15.23 -3.36 11.22
N ALA A 148 16.35 -3.94 11.64
CA ALA A 148 16.44 -4.64 12.92
C ALA A 148 16.97 -3.70 13.99
N ALA A 149 16.26 -3.57 15.11
CA ALA A 149 16.64 -2.75 16.26
C ALA A 149 16.30 -3.49 17.56
N PRO A 150 17.12 -4.47 18.00
CA PRO A 150 16.81 -5.31 19.15
C PRO A 150 16.71 -4.53 20.47
N LEU A 151 17.39 -3.38 20.56
CA LEU A 151 17.40 -2.51 21.76
C LEU A 151 16.22 -1.53 21.83
N ALA A 152 15.34 -1.51 20.83
CA ALA A 152 14.15 -0.65 20.82
C ALA A 152 13.01 -1.30 21.63
N GLU A 153 13.13 -1.27 22.94
CA GLU A 153 12.22 -1.99 23.84
C GLU A 153 10.90 -1.25 24.05
N THR A 154 10.95 0.06 24.33
CA THR A 154 9.75 0.84 24.62
C THR A 154 9.04 1.30 23.34
N LYS A 155 7.72 1.56 23.41
CA LYS A 155 6.98 2.16 22.29
C LYS A 155 7.65 3.45 21.79
N GLY A 156 8.12 4.28 22.71
CA GLY A 156 8.83 5.51 22.40
C GLY A 156 10.11 5.26 21.61
N ASP A 157 10.95 4.31 22.06
CA ASP A 157 12.22 3.97 21.40
C ASP A 157 11.98 3.39 20.00
N ARG A 158 10.96 2.53 19.86
CA ARG A 158 10.57 1.95 18.57
C ARG A 158 10.14 3.03 17.58
N ALA A 159 9.28 3.96 18.01
CA ALA A 159 8.84 5.08 17.18
C ALA A 159 10.00 6.01 16.80
N ALA A 160 10.87 6.34 17.76
CA ALA A 160 12.05 7.17 17.53
C ALA A 160 13.03 6.50 16.54
N THR A 161 13.25 5.20 16.69
CA THR A 161 14.11 4.40 15.81
C THR A 161 13.53 4.33 14.39
N ALA A 162 12.23 4.08 14.26
CA ALA A 162 11.55 4.04 12.97
C ALA A 162 11.67 5.39 12.23
N ARG A 163 11.44 6.50 12.93
CA ARG A 163 11.61 7.86 12.38
C ARG A 163 13.04 8.10 11.93
N LYS A 164 14.01 7.86 12.83
CA LYS A 164 15.42 8.08 12.52
C LYS A 164 15.85 7.27 11.30
N ALA A 165 15.50 5.99 11.25
CA ALA A 165 15.80 5.14 10.11
C ALA A 165 15.19 5.68 8.80
N ALA A 166 13.94 6.14 8.83
CA ALA A 166 13.30 6.70 7.63
C ALA A 166 13.98 8.00 7.15
N SER A 167 14.38 8.88 8.08
CA SER A 167 15.14 10.09 7.76
C SER A 167 16.53 9.78 7.20
N ASP A 168 17.29 8.90 7.85
CA ASP A 168 18.64 8.50 7.42
C ASP A 168 18.60 7.86 6.02
N ILE A 169 17.59 7.04 5.74
CA ILE A 169 17.38 6.44 4.41
C ILE A 169 17.06 7.51 3.38
N PHE A 170 16.18 8.48 3.68
CA PHE A 170 15.90 9.59 2.78
C PHE A 170 17.16 10.41 2.49
N GLU A 171 17.95 10.74 3.51
CA GLU A 171 19.19 11.51 3.34
C GLU A 171 20.20 10.77 2.44
N LYS A 172 20.25 9.44 2.54
CA LYS A 172 21.12 8.62 1.70
C LYS A 172 20.61 8.47 0.26
N THR A 173 19.31 8.28 0.08
CA THR A 173 18.73 7.81 -1.21
C THR A 173 17.96 8.88 -1.98
N GLY A 174 17.50 9.94 -1.31
CA GLY A 174 16.61 10.94 -1.90
C GLY A 174 15.22 10.41 -2.29
N ILE A 175 14.82 9.21 -1.82
CA ILE A 175 13.49 8.64 -2.09
C ILE A 175 12.41 9.48 -1.40
N PRO A 176 11.46 10.09 -2.14
CA PRO A 176 10.56 11.10 -1.55
C PRO A 176 9.71 10.60 -0.38
N VAL A 177 9.27 9.34 -0.43
CA VAL A 177 8.45 8.72 0.62
C VAL A 177 9.11 7.43 1.11
N VAL A 178 9.59 7.45 2.35
CA VAL A 178 10.26 6.29 2.95
C VAL A 178 9.37 5.70 4.03
N THR A 179 8.99 4.44 3.87
CA THR A 179 8.31 3.67 4.93
C THR A 179 9.31 2.73 5.58
N VAL A 180 9.46 2.80 6.89
CA VAL A 180 10.31 1.88 7.65
C VAL A 180 9.46 1.05 8.59
N PHE A 181 9.67 -0.25 8.58
CA PHE A 181 9.24 -1.17 9.62
C PHE A 181 10.42 -1.56 10.51
N VAL A 182 10.23 -1.47 11.83
CA VAL A 182 11.23 -1.87 12.83
C VAL A 182 10.92 -3.28 13.30
N GLU A 183 11.89 -4.16 13.21
CA GLU A 183 11.89 -5.53 13.72
C GLU A 183 12.82 -5.65 14.92
N HIS A 184 12.60 -6.66 15.77
CA HIS A 184 13.57 -7.01 16.79
C HIS A 184 14.83 -7.66 16.21
N ASP A 185 14.66 -8.58 15.24
CA ASP A 185 15.75 -9.37 14.65
C ASP A 185 15.72 -9.28 13.11
N LYS A 186 16.89 -9.43 12.48
CA LYS A 186 17.04 -9.42 11.01
C LYS A 186 16.27 -10.57 10.35
N LEU A 187 16.14 -11.71 11.03
CA LEU A 187 15.42 -12.89 10.54
C LEU A 187 13.92 -12.65 10.36
N PHE A 188 13.40 -11.57 10.95
CA PHE A 188 11.97 -11.33 11.05
C PHE A 188 11.40 -10.43 9.95
N ALA A 189 12.26 -9.79 9.14
CA ALA A 189 11.82 -8.88 8.09
C ALA A 189 10.75 -9.51 7.19
N GLY A 190 9.61 -8.83 7.08
CA GLY A 190 8.48 -9.26 6.25
C GLY A 190 7.76 -10.51 6.77
N LYS A 191 7.94 -10.88 8.05
CA LYS A 191 7.28 -12.04 8.69
C LYS A 191 6.15 -11.66 9.66
N GLY A 192 5.85 -10.37 9.81
CA GLY A 192 4.68 -9.88 10.53
C GLY A 192 4.91 -9.58 12.03
N SER A 193 6.16 -9.48 12.47
CA SER A 193 6.54 -9.17 13.86
C SER A 193 6.98 -7.72 14.07
N ASN A 194 6.62 -6.85 13.14
CA ASN A 194 7.09 -5.49 13.09
C ASN A 194 6.63 -4.76 14.37
N LEU A 195 7.55 -4.16 15.11
CA LEU A 195 7.32 -3.46 16.38
C LEU A 195 6.91 -2.00 16.20
N ALA A 196 7.29 -1.38 15.07
CA ALA A 196 6.87 -0.04 14.70
C ALA A 196 6.89 0.18 13.19
N LYS A 197 6.20 1.22 12.76
CA LYS A 197 6.19 1.75 11.41
C LYS A 197 6.36 3.27 11.46
N ALA A 198 7.19 3.81 10.58
CA ALA A 198 7.22 5.24 10.29
C ALA A 198 7.20 5.46 8.78
N THR A 199 6.28 6.29 8.29
CA THR A 199 6.27 6.82 6.94
C THR A 199 6.74 8.27 6.98
N TYR A 200 7.81 8.57 6.26
CA TYR A 200 8.34 9.91 6.10
C TYR A 200 7.97 10.47 4.73
N PHE A 201 7.23 11.57 4.71
CA PHE A 201 6.88 12.34 3.51
C PHE A 201 7.77 13.58 3.44
N SER A 202 8.92 13.42 2.79
CA SER A 202 10.00 14.42 2.82
C SER A 202 9.67 15.78 2.19
N ASP A 203 8.62 15.84 1.37
CA ASP A 203 8.11 17.04 0.68
C ASP A 203 6.68 17.42 1.09
N ALA A 204 6.13 16.74 2.11
CA ALA A 204 4.76 16.90 2.57
C ALA A 204 3.65 16.69 1.51
N CYS A 205 3.95 15.96 0.43
CA CYS A 205 3.05 15.71 -0.70
C CYS A 205 2.49 14.28 -0.80
N ASN A 206 2.34 13.61 0.36
CA ASN A 206 1.74 12.29 0.49
C ASN A 206 2.31 11.24 -0.51
N PHE A 207 1.62 10.12 -0.70
CA PHE A 207 2.07 9.06 -1.60
C PHE A 207 2.02 9.43 -3.09
N SER A 208 1.10 10.31 -3.51
CA SER A 208 0.93 10.67 -4.93
C SER A 208 1.94 11.71 -5.41
N GLY A 209 2.40 12.60 -4.54
CA GLY A 209 3.16 13.79 -4.90
C GLY A 209 2.32 14.97 -5.35
N SER A 210 1.01 14.79 -5.51
CA SER A 210 0.06 15.84 -5.86
C SER A 210 -0.78 16.33 -4.69
N ASP A 211 -1.03 15.46 -3.70
CA ASP A 211 -1.78 15.79 -2.49
C ASP A 211 -0.82 16.33 -1.41
N CYS A 212 -0.64 17.65 -1.40
CA CYS A 212 0.24 18.32 -0.44
C CYS A 212 -0.49 18.85 0.78
N ASN A 213 -1.08 17.92 1.54
CA ASN A 213 -1.83 18.20 2.76
C ASN A 213 -0.98 18.60 3.99
N GLY A 214 0.35 18.63 3.87
CA GLY A 214 1.24 19.05 4.95
C GLY A 214 1.60 17.95 5.95
N ILE A 215 1.22 16.70 5.69
CA ILE A 215 1.63 15.55 6.52
C ILE A 215 3.09 15.22 6.21
N VAL A 216 3.95 15.29 7.23
CA VAL A 216 5.37 14.91 7.14
C VAL A 216 5.62 13.49 7.67
N TRP A 217 4.88 13.10 8.70
CA TRP A 217 5.08 11.83 9.40
C TRP A 217 3.76 11.10 9.67
N ASP A 218 3.77 9.81 9.41
CA ASP A 218 2.80 8.83 9.91
C ASP A 218 3.58 7.78 10.72
N VAL A 219 3.42 7.79 12.05
CA VAL A 219 4.20 6.95 12.95
C VAL A 219 3.26 6.14 13.83
N ALA A 220 3.51 4.84 13.89
CA ALA A 220 2.81 3.92 14.78
C ALA A 220 3.81 2.97 15.42
N ALA A 221 3.58 2.61 16.68
CA ALA A 221 4.43 1.67 17.39
C ALA A 221 3.61 0.83 18.36
N SER A 222 4.01 -0.43 18.49
CA SER A 222 3.40 -1.36 19.42
C SER A 222 3.88 -1.10 20.85
N ASN A 223 2.96 -1.23 21.80
CA ASN A 223 3.24 -1.22 23.24
C ASN A 223 3.59 -2.61 23.79
N VAL A 224 3.56 -3.67 22.96
CA VAL A 224 3.79 -5.03 23.45
C VAL A 224 5.18 -5.19 24.04
N THR A 225 5.28 -5.89 25.15
CA THR A 225 6.55 -6.33 25.72
C THR A 225 6.73 -7.79 25.35
N VAL A 226 7.84 -8.13 24.69
CA VAL A 226 8.15 -9.49 24.27
C VAL A 226 9.47 -9.88 24.92
N THR A 227 9.47 -11.02 25.59
CA THR A 227 10.61 -11.55 26.31
C THR A 227 11.62 -12.20 25.35
N GLU A 228 12.89 -12.32 25.78
CA GLU A 228 13.90 -13.06 25.00
C GLU A 228 13.52 -14.53 24.74
N LYS A 229 12.74 -15.13 25.65
CA LYS A 229 12.21 -16.49 25.47
C LYS A 229 11.24 -16.52 24.29
N GLU A 230 10.30 -15.59 24.21
CA GLU A 230 9.34 -15.48 23.11
C GLU A 230 10.03 -15.15 21.78
N TRP A 231 11.03 -14.26 21.79
CA TRP A 231 11.86 -14.02 20.60
C TRP A 231 12.65 -15.27 20.18
N GLY A 232 13.12 -16.05 21.13
CA GLY A 232 13.72 -17.37 20.90
C GLY A 232 12.77 -18.30 20.18
N VAL A 233 11.53 -18.44 20.69
CA VAL A 233 10.47 -19.24 20.08
C VAL A 233 10.23 -18.80 18.64
N TYR A 234 10.11 -17.49 18.39
CA TYR A 234 9.86 -16.98 17.04
C TYR A 234 11.03 -17.22 16.08
N ARG A 235 12.28 -17.05 16.53
CA ARG A 235 13.48 -17.40 15.75
C ARG A 235 13.49 -18.87 15.36
N ASP A 236 13.21 -19.76 16.31
CA ASP A 236 13.20 -21.20 16.06
C ASP A 236 12.03 -21.62 15.18
N TRP A 237 10.88 -20.99 15.32
CA TRP A 237 9.74 -21.18 14.42
C TRP A 237 10.13 -20.90 12.98
N ILE A 238 10.70 -19.72 12.70
CA ILE A 238 11.13 -19.33 11.35
C ILE A 238 12.18 -20.29 10.79
N LYS A 239 13.19 -20.66 11.59
CA LYS A 239 14.27 -21.55 11.17
C LYS A 239 13.78 -22.97 10.85
N ASN A 240 12.74 -23.45 11.53
CA ASN A 240 12.24 -24.81 11.36
C ASN A 240 11.02 -24.91 10.44
N ARG A 241 10.33 -23.79 10.15
CA ARG A 241 9.06 -23.76 9.39
C ARG A 241 9.08 -24.63 8.13
N SER A 242 10.15 -24.57 7.33
CA SER A 242 10.27 -25.31 6.07
C SER A 242 10.20 -26.83 6.23
N ARG A 243 10.60 -27.37 7.39
CA ARG A 243 10.61 -28.80 7.69
C ARG A 243 9.22 -29.35 8.02
N TYR A 244 8.26 -28.47 8.29
CA TYR A 244 6.90 -28.79 8.69
C TYR A 244 5.88 -28.40 7.62
N LEU A 245 6.33 -28.13 6.39
CA LEU A 245 5.44 -27.93 5.24
C LEU A 245 5.04 -29.28 4.66
N ASP A 246 3.75 -29.44 4.35
CA ASP A 246 3.27 -30.56 3.55
C ASP A 246 3.67 -30.39 2.07
N LYS A 247 3.28 -31.37 1.23
CA LYS A 247 3.57 -31.33 -0.21
C LYS A 247 2.87 -30.18 -0.94
N GLN A 248 1.84 -29.62 -0.34
CA GLN A 248 1.04 -28.50 -0.84
C GLN A 248 1.57 -27.15 -0.32
N GLY A 249 2.60 -27.16 0.55
CA GLY A 249 3.18 -25.96 1.16
C GLY A 249 2.43 -25.44 2.38
N ASN A 250 1.44 -26.17 2.90
CA ASN A 250 0.74 -25.80 4.13
C ASN A 250 1.57 -26.18 5.34
N LEU A 251 1.57 -25.30 6.35
CA LEU A 251 2.30 -25.52 7.59
C LEU A 251 1.51 -26.44 8.51
N ASN A 252 2.14 -27.52 8.98
CA ASN A 252 1.63 -28.30 10.10
C ASN A 252 2.06 -27.63 11.41
N GLU A 253 1.25 -26.67 11.86
CA GLU A 253 1.53 -25.87 13.06
C GLU A 253 1.59 -26.75 14.32
N ASP A 254 0.67 -27.69 14.50
CA ASP A 254 0.65 -28.58 15.67
C ASP A 254 1.98 -29.33 15.88
N LYS A 255 2.56 -29.89 14.82
CA LYS A 255 3.84 -30.61 14.91
C LYS A 255 5.02 -29.67 15.18
N LEU A 256 5.00 -28.47 14.61
CA LEU A 256 6.04 -27.47 14.85
C LEU A 256 5.95 -26.94 16.29
N SER A 257 4.74 -26.59 16.74
CA SER A 257 4.47 -26.17 18.11
C SER A 257 4.85 -27.26 19.11
N ALA A 258 4.49 -28.52 18.89
CA ALA A 258 4.89 -29.63 19.77
C ALA A 258 6.42 -29.81 19.83
N PHE A 259 7.12 -29.64 18.71
CA PHE A 259 8.58 -29.70 18.66
C PHE A 259 9.22 -28.58 19.48
N LEU A 260 8.73 -27.34 19.33
CA LEU A 260 9.23 -26.19 20.07
C LEU A 260 8.85 -26.27 21.56
N ALA A 261 7.64 -26.72 21.88
CA ALA A 261 7.16 -26.95 23.24
C ALA A 261 8.12 -27.87 24.02
N LYS A 262 8.54 -28.98 23.39
CA LYS A 262 9.56 -29.87 23.95
C LYS A 262 10.91 -29.18 24.16
N LYS A 263 11.35 -28.32 23.22
CA LYS A 263 12.62 -27.58 23.33
C LYS A 263 12.59 -26.55 24.46
N TYR A 264 11.46 -25.85 24.62
CA TYR A 264 11.31 -24.75 25.57
C TYR A 264 10.73 -25.16 26.94
N GLY A 265 10.39 -26.45 27.11
CA GLY A 265 9.83 -26.99 28.35
C GLY A 265 8.45 -26.40 28.70
N VAL A 266 7.61 -26.18 27.69
CA VAL A 266 6.27 -25.60 27.81
C VAL A 266 5.23 -26.48 27.11
N THR A 267 3.94 -26.14 27.21
CA THR A 267 2.91 -26.83 26.43
C THR A 267 2.87 -26.33 24.99
N SER A 268 2.24 -27.09 24.08
CA SER A 268 2.09 -26.67 22.69
C SER A 268 1.28 -25.36 22.56
N ASP A 269 0.31 -25.15 23.45
CA ASP A 269 -0.56 -23.97 23.45
C ASP A 269 0.20 -22.71 23.90
N ASP A 270 1.29 -22.86 24.65
CA ASP A 270 2.17 -21.76 25.06
C ASP A 270 3.14 -21.31 23.94
N ILE A 271 3.22 -22.07 22.83
CA ILE A 271 4.02 -21.69 21.66
C ILE A 271 3.20 -20.73 20.80
N MET A 272 3.14 -19.48 21.23
CA MET A 272 2.51 -18.39 20.48
C MET A 272 3.56 -17.52 19.81
N LEU A 273 3.30 -17.13 18.56
CA LEU A 273 4.13 -16.15 17.88
C LEU A 273 3.68 -14.74 18.30
N PRO A 274 4.62 -13.86 18.69
CA PRO A 274 4.25 -12.49 19.02
C PRO A 274 3.67 -11.82 17.76
N ALA A 275 2.48 -11.24 17.91
CA ALA A 275 1.79 -10.49 16.86
C ALA A 275 1.73 -8.98 17.19
N PRO A 276 2.89 -8.30 17.37
CA PRO A 276 2.96 -6.90 17.78
C PRO A 276 2.20 -5.95 16.84
N GLY A 277 2.01 -6.36 15.58
CA GLY A 277 1.25 -5.67 14.55
C GLY A 277 -0.19 -5.32 14.92
N ILE A 278 -0.81 -6.09 15.82
CA ILE A 278 -2.22 -5.91 16.21
C ILE A 278 -2.39 -4.67 17.11
N ASP A 279 -1.39 -4.35 17.93
CA ASP A 279 -1.44 -3.27 18.92
C ASP A 279 -0.78 -1.97 18.42
N TYR A 280 -0.89 -1.68 17.13
CA TYR A 280 -0.31 -0.47 16.55
C TYR A 280 -1.08 0.77 17.01
N VAL A 281 -0.44 1.58 17.84
CA VAL A 281 -0.98 2.86 18.29
C VAL A 281 -0.24 3.98 17.60
N GLY A 282 -0.99 4.96 17.07
CA GLY A 282 -0.42 6.18 16.52
C GLY A 282 0.45 6.91 17.55
N VAL A 283 1.62 7.36 17.14
CA VAL A 283 2.56 8.12 17.97
C VAL A 283 2.69 9.51 17.39
N ASN A 284 2.44 10.53 18.21
CA ASN A 284 2.70 11.92 17.82
C ASN A 284 4.22 12.11 17.67
N PRO A 285 4.73 12.44 16.46
CA PRO A 285 6.15 12.60 16.21
C PRO A 285 6.67 14.01 16.57
N TYR A 286 5.82 14.94 17.01
CA TYR A 286 6.19 16.33 17.22
C TYR A 286 6.28 16.69 18.71
N VAL A 287 7.27 17.54 19.03
CA VAL A 287 7.49 18.03 20.41
C VAL A 287 6.49 19.13 20.77
N SER A 288 6.08 19.93 19.78
CA SER A 288 5.11 21.00 19.93
C SER A 288 4.46 21.31 18.57
N GLU A 289 3.40 22.11 18.56
CA GLU A 289 2.84 22.60 17.28
C GLU A 289 3.83 23.49 16.52
N GLN A 290 4.74 24.20 17.20
CA GLN A 290 5.81 24.96 16.56
C GLN A 290 6.81 24.05 15.84
N ASP A 291 7.19 22.93 16.48
CA ASP A 291 8.06 21.91 15.91
C ASP A 291 7.41 21.24 14.67
N LYS A 292 6.14 20.88 14.79
CA LYS A 292 5.34 20.36 13.68
C LYS A 292 5.28 21.32 12.50
N GLN A 293 5.04 22.61 12.76
CA GLN A 293 5.02 23.63 11.73
C GLN A 293 6.41 23.80 11.09
N ALA A 294 7.47 23.81 11.90
CA ALA A 294 8.84 23.91 11.39
C ALA A 294 9.24 22.70 10.53
N GLU A 295 8.86 21.47 10.89
CA GLU A 295 9.09 20.28 10.06
C GLU A 295 8.30 20.34 8.75
N LYS A 296 7.04 20.80 8.80
CA LYS A 296 6.21 21.01 7.61
C LYS A 296 6.82 22.03 6.66
N ASP A 297 7.29 23.17 7.17
CA ASP A 297 7.92 24.22 6.36
C ASP A 297 9.23 23.72 5.73
N LYS A 298 10.04 22.97 6.49
CA LYS A 298 11.25 22.31 5.97
C LYS A 298 10.92 21.31 4.86
N ALA A 299 9.84 20.54 4.99
CA ALA A 299 9.41 19.58 3.96
C ALA A 299 8.98 20.31 2.68
N PHE A 300 8.14 21.34 2.79
CA PHE A 300 7.74 22.15 1.63
C PHE A 300 8.92 22.82 0.93
N ALA A 301 9.92 23.29 1.67
CA ALA A 301 11.14 23.87 1.10
C ALA A 301 11.94 22.86 0.26
N LYS A 302 11.89 21.56 0.57
CA LYS A 302 12.57 20.50 -0.19
C LYS A 302 11.85 20.10 -1.46
N LYS A 303 10.56 20.42 -1.59
CA LYS A 303 9.68 19.94 -2.68
C LYS A 303 10.28 20.16 -4.07
N ALA A 304 10.68 21.40 -4.39
CA ALA A 304 11.20 21.72 -5.72
C ALA A 304 12.47 20.92 -6.08
N VAL A 305 13.35 20.71 -5.10
CA VAL A 305 14.58 19.92 -5.28
C VAL A 305 14.25 18.44 -5.51
N ILE A 306 13.32 17.89 -4.72
CA ILE A 306 12.85 16.51 -4.84
C ILE A 306 12.16 16.29 -6.19
N GLU A 307 11.29 17.19 -6.62
CA GLU A 307 10.60 17.12 -7.91
C GLU A 307 11.59 17.18 -9.09
N ALA A 308 12.57 18.08 -9.03
CA ALA A 308 13.62 18.18 -10.04
C ALA A 308 14.43 16.87 -10.15
N ARG A 309 14.79 16.28 -9.00
CA ARG A 309 15.49 15.00 -8.95
C ARG A 309 14.64 13.86 -9.53
N VAL A 310 13.37 13.75 -9.14
CA VAL A 310 12.44 12.74 -9.66
C VAL A 310 12.28 12.88 -11.17
N LYS A 311 12.20 14.11 -11.69
CA LYS A 311 12.13 14.36 -13.13
C LYS A 311 13.42 13.91 -13.84
N ARG A 312 14.59 14.18 -13.27
CA ARG A 312 15.89 13.76 -13.80
C ARG A 312 15.98 12.23 -13.90
N VAL A 313 15.65 11.51 -12.83
CA VAL A 313 15.63 10.04 -12.81
C VAL A 313 14.64 9.48 -13.83
N LYS A 314 13.41 10.00 -13.88
CA LYS A 314 12.37 9.53 -14.82
C LYS A 314 12.74 9.75 -16.28
N ALA A 315 13.52 10.79 -16.60
CA ALA A 315 13.92 11.10 -17.98
C ALA A 315 14.79 9.99 -18.62
N GLN A 316 15.45 9.17 -17.80
CA GLN A 316 16.26 8.03 -18.26
C GLN A 316 15.41 6.87 -18.81
N PHE A 317 14.11 6.84 -18.49
CA PHE A 317 13.21 5.74 -18.85
C PHE A 317 12.24 6.13 -19.97
N SER A 318 11.91 5.17 -20.81
CA SER A 318 10.87 5.30 -21.83
C SER A 318 9.48 5.46 -21.17
N PRO A 319 8.70 6.48 -21.53
CA PRO A 319 7.33 6.63 -21.04
C PRO A 319 6.36 5.55 -21.53
N TRP A 320 6.73 4.75 -22.53
CA TRP A 320 5.83 3.81 -23.21
C TRP A 320 5.86 2.42 -22.59
N ASP A 321 7.04 1.84 -22.44
CA ASP A 321 7.29 0.49 -21.92
C ASP A 321 8.10 0.51 -20.60
N GLY A 322 8.68 1.67 -20.25
CA GLY A 322 9.51 1.82 -19.07
C GLY A 322 10.95 1.34 -19.23
N SER A 323 11.41 1.05 -20.46
CA SER A 323 12.80 0.65 -20.71
C SER A 323 13.79 1.74 -20.29
N HIS A 324 14.95 1.36 -19.73
CA HIS A 324 16.03 2.32 -19.49
C HIS A 324 16.81 2.53 -20.78
N ARG A 325 16.78 3.76 -21.32
CA ARG A 325 17.18 4.05 -22.71
C ARG A 325 18.62 3.63 -23.03
N THR A 326 19.57 4.00 -22.18
CA THR A 326 20.99 3.70 -22.40
C THR A 326 21.28 2.20 -22.23
N LEU A 327 20.62 1.55 -21.28
CA LEU A 327 20.82 0.14 -20.99
C LEU A 327 20.20 -0.73 -22.08
N GLU A 328 19.00 -0.39 -22.54
CA GLU A 328 18.36 -1.03 -23.68
C GLU A 328 19.23 -0.95 -24.94
N SER A 329 19.77 0.24 -25.25
CA SER A 329 20.69 0.39 -26.39
C SER A 329 21.95 -0.46 -26.23
N ALA A 330 22.50 -0.55 -25.02
CA ALA A 330 23.67 -1.39 -24.75
C ALA A 330 23.36 -2.88 -24.93
N ILE A 331 22.22 -3.35 -24.41
CA ILE A 331 21.75 -4.74 -24.57
C ILE A 331 21.55 -5.07 -26.05
N GLN A 332 20.85 -4.23 -26.80
CA GLN A 332 20.62 -4.48 -28.23
C GLN A 332 21.94 -4.58 -29.01
N LYS A 333 22.94 -3.75 -28.67
CA LYS A 333 24.27 -3.79 -29.31
C LYS A 333 25.08 -5.03 -28.95
N SER A 334 24.84 -5.67 -27.80
CA SER A 334 25.52 -6.91 -27.40
C SER A 334 24.82 -8.17 -27.93
N MET A 335 23.59 -8.07 -28.42
CA MET A 335 22.83 -9.19 -28.97
C MET A 335 23.29 -9.59 -30.38
N ASN A 336 23.23 -10.90 -30.67
CA ASN A 336 23.49 -11.44 -32.02
C ASN A 336 22.41 -11.02 -33.05
N ASP A 337 21.15 -10.96 -32.63
CA ASP A 337 20.00 -10.50 -33.44
C ASP A 337 19.30 -9.34 -32.69
N PRO A 338 19.76 -8.09 -32.83
CA PRO A 338 19.19 -6.94 -32.12
C PRO A 338 17.71 -6.70 -32.45
N GLU A 339 17.26 -7.05 -33.66
CA GLU A 339 15.87 -6.88 -34.08
C GLU A 339 14.92 -7.84 -33.35
N SER A 340 15.45 -8.94 -32.79
CA SER A 340 14.67 -9.85 -31.97
C SER A 340 14.41 -9.38 -30.53
N TYR A 341 14.99 -8.23 -30.14
CA TYR A 341 14.81 -7.70 -28.79
C TYR A 341 13.36 -7.30 -28.53
N GLU A 342 12.82 -7.80 -27.43
CA GLU A 342 11.51 -7.44 -26.90
C GLU A 342 11.65 -7.11 -25.41
N HIS A 343 11.41 -5.86 -25.04
CA HIS A 343 11.41 -5.44 -23.64
C HIS A 343 10.29 -6.14 -22.85
N VAL A 344 10.58 -6.62 -21.65
CA VAL A 344 9.58 -7.25 -20.76
C VAL A 344 9.34 -6.38 -19.53
N GLU A 345 10.39 -6.02 -18.81
CA GLU A 345 10.30 -5.22 -17.60
C GLU A 345 11.62 -4.53 -17.31
N THR A 346 11.56 -3.29 -16.81
CA THR A 346 12.71 -2.65 -16.16
C THR A 346 12.30 -2.20 -14.78
N THR A 347 13.13 -2.53 -13.79
CA THR A 347 13.07 -2.00 -12.43
C THR A 347 14.36 -1.28 -12.11
N TYR A 348 14.35 -0.44 -11.06
CA TYR A 348 15.57 0.12 -10.53
C TYR A 348 15.52 0.23 -9.00
N ARG A 349 16.69 0.35 -8.38
CA ARG A 349 16.88 0.76 -6.99
C ARG A 349 17.63 2.07 -6.97
N ASP A 350 17.14 3.01 -6.18
CA ASP A 350 17.79 4.31 -5.99
C ASP A 350 18.79 4.25 -4.84
N LEU A 351 20.05 4.57 -5.12
CA LEU A 351 21.13 4.64 -4.13
C LEU A 351 21.45 6.07 -3.68
N GLY A 352 20.76 7.08 -4.23
CA GLY A 352 21.01 8.49 -3.99
C GLY A 352 21.76 9.15 -5.13
N ASP A 353 23.00 8.74 -5.34
CA ASP A 353 23.93 9.24 -6.37
C ASP A 353 23.92 8.42 -7.67
N SER A 354 23.31 7.25 -7.65
CA SER A 354 23.28 6.27 -8.72
C SER A 354 22.05 5.37 -8.61
N LEU A 355 21.75 4.65 -9.68
CA LEU A 355 20.67 3.68 -9.74
C LEU A 355 21.23 2.30 -10.08
N ILE A 356 20.69 1.25 -9.46
CA ILE A 356 20.87 -0.13 -9.92
C ILE A 356 19.67 -0.47 -10.78
N VAL A 357 19.85 -0.54 -12.09
CA VAL A 357 18.79 -0.80 -13.07
C VAL A 357 18.84 -2.27 -13.49
N SER A 358 17.69 -2.94 -13.46
CA SER A 358 17.53 -4.33 -13.89
C SER A 358 16.54 -4.39 -15.04
N THR A 359 17.01 -4.76 -16.23
CA THR A 359 16.17 -4.91 -17.43
C THR A 359 16.04 -6.37 -17.81
N THR A 360 14.80 -6.83 -17.85
CA THR A 360 14.40 -8.13 -18.35
C THR A 360 13.85 -7.98 -19.77
N PHE A 361 14.33 -8.82 -20.68
CA PHE A 361 13.94 -8.79 -22.09
C PHE A 361 13.88 -10.20 -22.68
N ARG A 362 13.27 -10.34 -23.85
CA ARG A 362 13.34 -11.52 -24.70
C ARG A 362 14.16 -11.24 -25.95
N GLY A 363 14.82 -12.25 -26.47
CA GLY A 363 15.57 -12.18 -27.71
C GLY A 363 15.98 -13.55 -28.22
N LYS A 364 16.30 -13.66 -29.51
CA LYS A 364 16.83 -14.90 -30.08
C LYS A 364 18.26 -15.14 -29.61
N ASN A 365 18.53 -16.36 -29.17
CA ASN A 365 19.89 -16.83 -28.89
C ASN A 365 20.59 -17.28 -30.19
N GLY A 366 21.86 -17.71 -30.08
CA GLY A 366 22.65 -18.18 -31.23
C GLY A 366 22.10 -19.42 -31.95
N PHE A 367 21.09 -20.09 -31.40
CA PHE A 367 20.39 -21.22 -32.01
C PHE A 367 19.01 -20.85 -32.59
N GLY A 368 18.66 -19.55 -32.59
CA GLY A 368 17.39 -19.03 -33.11
C GLY A 368 16.19 -19.17 -32.17
N GLY A 369 16.38 -19.71 -30.97
CA GLY A 369 15.31 -19.81 -29.95
C GLY A 369 15.15 -18.49 -29.17
N VAL A 370 13.91 -18.07 -28.93
CA VAL A 370 13.62 -16.89 -28.10
C VAL A 370 13.75 -17.26 -26.62
N VAL A 371 14.63 -16.56 -25.91
CA VAL A 371 14.91 -16.77 -24.48
C VAL A 371 14.69 -15.49 -23.69
N LYS A 372 14.41 -15.61 -22.39
CA LYS A 372 14.24 -14.48 -21.47
C LYS A 372 15.52 -14.28 -20.68
N ASN A 373 16.12 -13.10 -20.78
CA ASN A 373 17.37 -12.73 -20.12
C ASN A 373 17.16 -11.53 -19.18
N THR A 374 18.12 -11.27 -18.31
CA THR A 374 18.08 -10.15 -17.38
C THR A 374 19.47 -9.56 -17.22
N VAL A 375 19.61 -8.29 -17.56
CA VAL A 375 20.86 -7.54 -17.38
C VAL A 375 20.67 -6.52 -16.25
N VAL A 376 21.64 -6.47 -15.36
CA VAL A 376 21.69 -5.53 -14.24
C VAL A 376 22.90 -4.63 -14.39
N ALA A 377 22.68 -3.32 -14.33
CA ALA A 377 23.74 -2.32 -14.45
C ALA A 377 23.60 -1.24 -13.37
N GLN A 378 24.73 -0.70 -12.92
CA GLN A 378 24.75 0.54 -12.17
C GLN A 378 24.87 1.72 -13.14
N VAL A 379 24.00 2.71 -12.99
CA VAL A 379 23.96 3.91 -13.81
C VAL A 379 23.99 5.15 -12.93
N ASP A 380 24.51 6.26 -13.44
CA ASP A 380 24.46 7.55 -12.74
C ASP A 380 23.07 8.22 -12.85
N LEU A 381 22.91 9.39 -12.22
CA LEU A 381 21.66 10.16 -12.30
C LEU A 381 21.39 10.80 -13.68
N ASP A 382 22.31 10.71 -14.64
CA ASP A 382 22.11 11.14 -16.02
C ASP A 382 21.82 9.97 -16.97
N GLY A 383 21.84 8.73 -16.46
CA GLY A 383 21.54 7.51 -17.21
C GLY A 383 22.74 6.94 -17.95
N ASN A 384 23.96 7.36 -17.60
CA ASN A 384 25.18 6.76 -18.14
C ASN A 384 25.49 5.46 -17.38
N ILE A 385 25.86 4.41 -18.10
CA ILE A 385 26.26 3.13 -17.50
C ILE A 385 27.64 3.30 -16.88
N MET A 386 27.72 3.05 -15.57
CA MET A 386 28.99 3.02 -14.84
C MET A 386 29.59 1.62 -14.82
N GLU A 387 28.76 0.60 -14.59
CA GLU A 387 29.17 -0.79 -14.51
C GLU A 387 28.01 -1.73 -14.89
N ILE A 388 28.32 -2.84 -15.57
CA ILE A 388 27.39 -3.94 -15.76
C ILE A 388 27.68 -5.00 -14.68
N ILE A 389 26.70 -5.23 -13.81
CA ILE A 389 26.83 -6.08 -12.62
C ILE A 389 26.60 -7.55 -12.98
N SER A 390 25.65 -7.82 -13.87
CA SER A 390 25.35 -9.18 -14.35
C SER A 390 24.64 -9.15 -15.69
N GLU A 391 24.90 -10.15 -16.54
CA GLU A 391 24.23 -10.38 -17.83
C GLU A 391 23.71 -11.81 -17.99
#